data_AF-A0A967A7L9-F1
#
_entry.id   AF-A0A967A7L9-F1
#
_cell.length_a   1.000
_cell.length_b   1.000
_cell.length_c   1.000
_cell.angle_alpha   90.00
_cell.angle_beta   90.00
_cell.angle_gamma   90.00
#
_symmetry.space_group_name_H-M   'P 1'
#
loop_
_entity.id
_entity.type
_entity.pdbx_description
1 polymer ?
#
loop_
_entity_poly.entity_id
_entity_poly.type
_entity_poly.pdbx_seq_one_letter_code
_entity_poly.pdbx_strand_id
1 'polypeptide(L)' 'MKCARCSGLMVADHLLDMQESYIPMWMHGLRCVTCGNIEDPLIHHHRMAQHTRKIRRNPSGFERAAIRPSVAA' A
#
# COMPACT_ATOMS: atom_id res chain seq x y z
N MET A 1 14.91 15.42 -1.22
CA MET A 1 14.01 14.27 -0.99
C MET A 1 12.85 14.73 -0.12
N LYS A 2 11.62 14.79 -0.65
CA LYS A 2 10.40 15.15 0.11
C LYS A 2 9.43 13.97 0.11
N CYS A 3 8.76 13.74 1.23
CA CYS A 3 7.81 12.64 1.37
C CYS A 3 6.59 12.82 0.46
N ALA A 4 6.24 11.80 -0.33
CA ALA A 4 5.05 11.81 -1.18
C ALA A 4 3.72 11.96 -0.41
N ARG A 5 3.68 11.64 0.89
CA ARG A 5 2.45 11.73 1.72
C ARG A 5 2.24 13.06 2.40
N CYS A 6 3.30 13.69 2.91
CA CYS A 6 3.20 14.88 3.76
C CYS A 6 4.15 16.02 3.37
N SER A 7 4.92 15.85 2.29
CA SER A 7 5.97 16.78 1.85
C SER A 7 7.10 17.02 2.88
N GLY A 8 7.13 16.25 3.97
CA GLY A 8 8.15 16.32 5.01
C GLY A 8 9.51 15.79 4.57
N LEU A 9 10.53 15.98 5.42
CA LEU A 9 11.89 15.55 5.15
C LEU A 9 11.98 14.02 5.14
N MET A 10 12.74 13.50 4.17
CA MET A 10 13.10 12.08 4.12
C MET A 10 14.59 11.90 4.33
N VAL A 11 14.93 10.87 5.10
CA VAL A 11 16.31 10.48 5.42
C VAL A 11 16.54 9.04 4.99
N ALA A 12 17.77 8.72 4.61
CA ALA A 12 18.17 7.33 4.37
C ALA A 12 18.16 6.56 5.69
N ASP A 13 17.59 5.36 5.69
CA ASP A 13 17.43 4.51 6.86
C ASP A 13 17.68 3.04 6.46
N HIS A 14 18.11 2.24 7.43
CA HIS A 14 18.31 0.81 7.26
C HIS A 14 17.11 0.07 7.84
N LEU A 15 16.36 -0.58 6.97
CA LEU A 15 15.11 -1.26 7.29
C LEU A 15 15.37 -2.75 7.41
N LEU A 16 14.79 -3.39 8.42
CA LEU A 16 14.82 -4.84 8.58
C LEU A 16 13.51 -5.44 8.10
N ASP A 17 13.57 -6.38 7.15
CA ASP A 17 12.43 -7.21 6.80
C ASP A 17 12.38 -8.43 7.74
N MET A 18 11.35 -8.49 8.58
CA MET A 18 11.15 -9.59 9.53
C MET A 18 10.41 -10.79 8.93
N GLN A 19 9.82 -10.66 7.74
CA GLN A 19 8.85 -11.63 7.23
C GLN A 19 9.44 -12.60 6.18
N GLU A 20 10.34 -12.17 5.28
CA GLU A 20 10.83 -13.03 4.19
C GLU A 20 12.28 -12.75 3.70
N SER A 21 13.33 -12.81 4.52
CA SER A 21 14.69 -12.83 3.92
C SER A 21 15.74 -13.65 4.65
N TYR A 22 16.06 -14.78 4.04
CA TYR A 22 17.34 -15.50 4.13
C TYR A 22 18.42 -14.67 3.41
N ILE A 23 18.81 -13.52 4.01
CA ILE A 23 19.94 -12.64 3.62
C ILE A 23 19.81 -11.92 2.25
N PRO A 24 20.08 -10.59 2.17
CA PRO A 24 20.40 -9.68 3.27
C PRO A 24 19.12 -9.11 3.88
N MET A 25 19.00 -9.27 5.20
CA MET A 25 17.88 -8.81 6.03
C MET A 25 17.74 -7.28 6.09
N TRP A 26 18.70 -6.55 5.49
CA TRP A 26 18.85 -5.11 5.60
C TRP A 26 18.57 -4.47 4.24
N MET A 27 17.55 -3.63 4.20
CA MET A 27 17.14 -2.88 3.02
C MET A 27 17.42 -1.40 3.22
N HIS A 28 17.93 -0.75 2.17
CA HIS A 28 18.14 0.70 2.17
C HIS A 28 16.88 1.40 1.71
N GLY A 29 16.22 2.11 2.61
CA GLY A 29 15.00 2.85 2.31
C GLY A 29 15.07 4.31 2.74
N LEU A 30 14.14 5.11 2.23
CA LEU A 30 13.93 6.49 2.66
C LEU A 30 12.77 6.54 3.65
N ARG A 31 13.04 7.01 4.86
CA ARG A 31 12.01 7.20 5.89
C ARG A 31 11.71 8.68 6.06
N CYS A 32 10.43 9.02 6.04
CA CYS A 32 9.98 10.36 6.42
C CYS A 32 10.02 10.51 7.94
N VAL A 33 10.76 11.52 8.42
CA VAL A 33 10.85 11.81 9.87
C VAL A 33 9.57 12.43 10.43
N THR A 34 8.71 13.00 9.57
CA THR A 34 7.46 13.66 9.99
C THR A 34 6.31 12.67 10.12
N CYS A 35 6.07 11.80 9.12
CA CYS A 35 4.90 10.92 9.10
C CYS A 35 5.22 9.42 9.12
N GLY A 36 6.50 9.06 9.11
CA GLY A 36 6.94 7.67 9.11
C GLY A 36 6.73 6.94 7.77
N ASN A 37 6.33 7.62 6.68
CA ASN A 37 6.23 6.98 5.38
C ASN A 37 7.60 6.46 4.92
N ILE A 38 7.61 5.21 4.46
CA ILE A 38 8.81 4.55 3.95
C ILE A 38 8.66 4.39 2.44
N GLU A 39 9.70 4.79 1.72
CA GLU A 39 9.85 4.60 0.30
C GLU A 39 11.12 3.79 0.04
N ASP A 40 10.94 2.58 -0.46
CA ASP A 40 11.99 1.62 -0.75
C ASP A 40 11.67 0.96 -2.10
N PRO A 41 12.68 0.66 -2.96
CA PRO A 41 12.44 0.10 -4.29
C PRO A 41 11.65 -1.23 -4.27
N LEU A 42 11.91 -2.09 -3.29
CA LEU A 42 11.21 -3.36 -3.11
C LEU A 42 9.78 -3.12 -2.62
N ILE A 43 9.59 -2.26 -1.61
CA ILE A 43 8.26 -1.86 -1.13
C ILE A 43 7.44 -1.26 -2.28
N HIS A 44 8.07 -0.44 -3.13
CA HIS A 44 7.43 0.16 -4.29
C HIS A 44 7.03 -0.91 -5.31
N HIS A 45 7.93 -1.85 -5.63
CA HIS A 45 7.65 -2.98 -6.51
C HIS A 45 6.49 -3.84 -6.01
N HIS A 46 6.49 -4.22 -4.72
CA HIS A 46 5.39 -4.96 -4.12
C HIS A 46 4.07 -4.19 -4.17
N ARG A 47 4.06 -2.88 -3.88
CA ARG A 47 2.85 -2.06 -3.99
C ARG A 47 2.32 -2.00 -5.42
N MET A 48 3.19 -1.84 -6.41
CA MET A 48 2.80 -1.85 -7.83
C MET A 48 2.19 -3.21 -8.23
N ALA A 49 2.83 -4.32 -7.82
CA ALA A 49 2.32 -5.67 -8.06
C ALA A 49 0.96 -5.92 -7.38
N GLN A 50 0.75 -5.37 -6.18
CA GLN A 50 -0.54 -5.47 -5.49
C GLN A 50 -1.62 -4.57 -6.14
N HIS A 51 -1.25 -3.38 -6.59
CA HIS A 51 -2.18 -2.44 -7.22
C HIS A 51 -2.68 -2.98 -8.57
N THR A 52 -1.79 -3.52 -9.39
CA THR A 52 -2.16 -4.20 -10.64
C THR A 52 -3.07 -5.41 -10.42
N ARG A 53 -2.86 -6.19 -9.34
CA ARG A 53 -3.77 -7.28 -8.95
C ARG A 53 -5.14 -6.77 -8.50
N LYS A 54 -5.22 -5.64 -7.78
CA LYS A 54 -6.50 -5.02 -7.38
C LYS A 54 -7.28 -4.49 -8.57
N ILE A 55 -6.62 -3.84 -9.53
CA ILE A 55 -7.26 -3.35 -10.76
C ILE A 55 -7.86 -4.53 -11.55
N ARG A 56 -7.14 -5.65 -11.68
CA ARG A 56 -7.66 -6.86 -12.35
C ARG A 56 -8.81 -7.55 -11.61
N ARG A 57 -8.99 -7.29 -10.31
CA ARG A 57 -10.07 -7.84 -9.47
C ARG A 57 -11.29 -6.92 -9.37
N ASN A 58 -11.36 -5.86 -10.16
CA ASN A 58 -12.58 -5.08 -10.29
C ASN A 58 -13.38 -5.59 -11.50
N PRO A 59 -14.17 -6.69 -11.39
CA PRO A 59 -15.27 -6.85 -12.32
C PRO A 59 -16.21 -5.67 -12.03
N SER A 60 -16.44 -4.88 -13.05
CA SER A 60 -17.57 -3.95 -13.19
C SER A 60 -18.76 -4.30 -12.30
N GLY A 61 -19.27 -3.28 -11.59
CA GLY A 61 -20.38 -3.38 -10.66
C GLY A 61 -21.58 -4.18 -11.19
N PHE A 62 -22.12 -5.00 -10.29
CA PHE A 62 -23.48 -5.50 -10.39
C PHE A 62 -24.20 -5.04 -9.12
N GLU A 63 -24.52 -3.74 -9.06
CA GLU A 63 -25.54 -3.22 -8.16
C GLU A 63 -26.89 -3.83 -8.58
N ARG A 64 -27.29 -4.93 -7.92
CA ARG A 64 -28.72 -5.18 -7.74
C ARG A 64 -29.09 -4.56 -6.41
N ALA A 65 -29.55 -3.32 -6.52
CA ALA A 65 -30.29 -2.61 -5.49
C ALA A 65 -31.24 -3.58 -4.79
N ALA A 66 -31.05 -3.70 -3.47
CA ALA A 66 -32.00 -4.35 -2.58
C ALA A 66 -33.27 -3.50 -2.54
N ILE A 67 -34.16 -3.66 -3.53
CA ILE A 67 -35.52 -3.16 -3.44
C ILE A 67 -36.28 -4.15 -2.56
N ARG A 68 -36.36 -3.84 -1.26
CA ARG A 68 -37.40 -4.41 -0.39
C ARG A 68 -38.63 -3.51 -0.51
N PRO A 69 -39.79 -4.03 -0.92
CA PRO A 69 -41.06 -3.47 -0.48
C PRO A 69 -41.61 -4.30 0.69
N SER A 70 -42.23 -3.55 1.58
CA SER A 70 -42.89 -3.92 2.83
C SER A 70 -43.95 -5.01 2.70
N VAL A 71 -44.01 -5.85 3.73
CA VAL A 71 -45.11 -6.79 4.02
C VAL A 71 -46.44 -6.03 4.04
N ALA A 72 -47.43 -6.56 3.31
CA ALA A 72 -48.81 -6.09 3.30
C ALA A 72 -49.53 -6.50 4.60
N ALA A 73 -50.36 -5.59 5.13
CA ALA A 73 -51.35 -5.85 6.16
C ALA A 73 -52.69 -6.20 5.52
#